data_AF-A0A536NTI5-F1
#
_entry.id   AF-A0A536NTI5-F1
#
_cell.length_a   1.000
_cell.length_b   1.000
_cell.length_c   1.000
_cell.angle_alpha   90.00
_cell.angle_beta   90.00
_cell.angle_gamma   90.00
#
_symmetry.space_group_name_H-M   'P 1'
#
loop_
_entity.id
_entity.type
_entity.pdbx_description
1 polymer ?
#
loop_
_entity_poly.entity_id
_entity_poly.type
_entity_poly.pdbx_seq_one_letter_code
_entity_poly.pdbx_strand_id
1 'polypeptide(L)'
;MIHRLRRAAADVFSRPALYWTIAVLFGLNRVIFTVLAPRRYDAEGMWEGAHAYLTNPSHMYDAAADYLARVHIIAPPGGLDAFVSPPPVALLAVPVALLPRSIGAQVWTAIDAAALVVALVLLYRVLASRDRVARPIFWLVAAYFPPLFADVSAGQRGGVLLVLAMASVWFERSRPAIAGAVGGLAAAIKYYPAAMILGPRPAHRIRYALVLFGVLLLVTAATFIPLGAGGTLFYYQHVLLPSLASHNPDCAYDSVRTLFMRTIGGEPFAVPSSTGYEIVTSPIHFSGLALALSYLSAVLFAAGAAWAAWRSG
;
A
#
# COMPACT_ATOMS: atom_id res chain seq x y z
N MET A 1 8.32 -40.73 -29.62
CA MET A 1 9.10 -39.97 -28.61
C MET A 1 8.31 -38.79 -28.01
N ILE A 2 7.81 -37.86 -28.83
CA ILE A 2 7.07 -36.66 -28.40
C ILE A 2 5.87 -36.96 -27.47
N HIS A 3 5.11 -38.02 -27.76
CA HIS A 3 3.94 -38.38 -26.95
C HIS A 3 4.30 -38.90 -25.54
N ARG A 4 5.45 -39.58 -25.37
CA ARG A 4 5.95 -40.00 -24.05
C ARG A 4 6.44 -38.80 -23.24
N LEU A 5 7.14 -37.86 -23.89
CA LEU A 5 7.56 -36.60 -23.27
C LEU A 5 6.37 -35.76 -22.82
N ARG A 6 5.31 -35.65 -23.64
CA ARG A 6 4.07 -34.95 -23.24
C ARG A 6 3.40 -35.58 -22.03
N ARG A 7 3.33 -36.92 -21.95
CA ARG A 7 2.77 -37.62 -20.79
C ARG A 7 3.60 -37.43 -19.52
N ALA A 8 4.93 -37.53 -19.64
CA ALA A 8 5.83 -37.29 -18.52
C ALA A 8 5.75 -35.83 -18.02
N ALA A 9 5.69 -34.86 -18.94
CA ALA A 9 5.49 -33.46 -18.60
C ALA A 9 4.14 -33.22 -17.91
N ALA A 10 3.05 -33.78 -18.43
CA ALA A 10 1.72 -33.65 -17.82
C ALA A 10 1.67 -34.25 -16.40
N ASP A 11 2.32 -35.39 -16.18
CA ASP A 11 2.45 -35.99 -14.85
C ASP A 11 3.24 -35.06 -13.90
N VAL A 12 4.38 -34.53 -14.32
CA VAL A 12 5.17 -33.61 -13.49
C VAL A 12 4.42 -32.31 -13.19
N PHE A 13 3.83 -31.64 -14.19
CA PHE A 13 3.13 -30.37 -14.03
C PHE A 13 1.76 -30.49 -13.33
N SER A 14 1.22 -31.69 -13.19
CA SER A 14 -0.02 -31.91 -12.42
C SER A 14 0.24 -32.23 -10.95
N ARG A 15 1.50 -32.47 -10.54
CA ARG A 15 1.86 -32.78 -9.15
C ARG A 15 1.85 -31.53 -8.26
N PRO A 16 0.96 -31.44 -7.25
CA PRO A 16 0.93 -30.30 -6.32
C PRO A 16 2.24 -30.10 -5.55
N ALA A 17 2.96 -31.21 -5.27
CA ALA A 17 4.22 -31.19 -4.55
C ALA A 17 5.29 -30.33 -5.25
N LEU A 18 5.33 -30.31 -6.59
CA LEU A 18 6.25 -29.47 -7.35
C LEU A 18 6.05 -27.99 -6.98
N TYR A 19 4.82 -27.51 -7.04
CA TYR A 19 4.50 -26.10 -6.79
C TYR A 19 4.71 -25.71 -5.33
N TRP A 20 4.41 -26.61 -4.38
CA TRP A 20 4.73 -26.36 -2.96
C TRP A 20 6.23 -26.23 -2.73
N THR A 21 7.05 -27.12 -3.29
CA THR A 21 8.51 -27.05 -3.18
C THR A 21 9.04 -25.75 -3.75
N ILE A 22 8.57 -25.34 -4.94
CA ILE A 22 9.00 -24.09 -5.56
C ILE A 22 8.58 -22.88 -4.71
N ALA A 23 7.34 -22.86 -4.19
CA ALA A 23 6.85 -21.80 -3.32
C ALA A 23 7.71 -21.66 -2.05
N VAL A 24 8.07 -22.78 -1.42
CA VAL A 24 8.94 -22.79 -0.24
C VAL A 24 10.33 -22.25 -0.57
N LEU A 25 10.95 -22.70 -1.67
CA LEU A 25 12.29 -22.25 -2.06
C LEU A 25 12.35 -20.74 -2.32
N PHE A 26 11.40 -20.20 -3.09
CA PHE A 26 11.33 -18.75 -3.32
C PHE A 26 11.01 -17.96 -2.06
N GLY A 27 10.05 -18.45 -1.26
CA GLY A 27 9.66 -17.83 -0.01
C GLY A 27 10.84 -17.75 0.97
N LEU A 28 11.56 -18.85 1.18
CA LEU A 28 12.72 -18.88 2.08
C LEU A 28 13.84 -17.95 1.61
N ASN A 29 14.15 -17.95 0.30
CA ASN A 29 15.17 -17.05 -0.24
C ASN A 29 14.84 -15.58 0.06
N ARG A 30 13.59 -15.18 -0.12
CA ARG A 30 13.15 -13.80 0.11
C ARG A 30 13.05 -13.44 1.58
N VAL A 31 12.54 -14.34 2.42
CA VAL A 31 12.46 -14.13 3.88
C VAL A 31 13.84 -13.85 4.47
N ILE A 32 14.89 -14.55 4.03
CA ILE A 32 16.25 -14.32 4.51
C ILE A 32 16.67 -12.85 4.26
N PHE A 33 16.46 -12.33 3.06
CA PHE A 33 16.80 -10.95 2.73
C PHE A 33 15.93 -9.92 3.48
N THR A 34 14.63 -10.22 3.69
CA THR A 34 13.71 -9.35 4.41
C THR A 34 14.00 -9.28 5.92
N VAL A 35 14.42 -10.39 6.53
CA VAL A 35 14.71 -10.46 7.98
C VAL A 35 16.06 -9.82 8.30
N LEU A 36 17.05 -9.95 7.42
CA LEU A 36 18.39 -9.41 7.62
C LEU A 36 18.52 -7.90 7.33
N ALA A 37 17.43 -7.21 6.99
CA ALA A 37 17.44 -5.78 6.75
C ALA A 37 17.90 -5.01 8.01
N PRO A 38 19.03 -4.27 7.96
CA PRO A 38 19.62 -3.66 9.15
C PRO A 38 18.82 -2.45 9.66
N ARG A 39 18.08 -1.78 8.77
CA ARG A 39 17.19 -0.66 9.08
C ARG A 39 15.92 -0.73 8.26
N ARG A 40 14.85 -0.14 8.79
CA ARG A 40 13.52 -0.09 8.18
C ARG A 40 13.00 1.33 8.22
N TYR A 41 13.38 2.10 7.20
CA TYR A 41 13.16 3.54 7.17
C TYR A 41 11.68 3.92 7.26
N ASP A 42 10.76 3.16 6.67
CA ASP A 42 9.34 3.48 6.77
C ASP A 42 8.78 3.20 8.18
N ALA A 43 9.23 2.12 8.81
CA ALA A 43 8.85 1.81 10.19
C ALA A 43 9.37 2.86 11.16
N GLU A 44 10.59 3.34 10.94
CA GLU A 44 11.16 4.43 11.72
C GLU A 44 10.39 5.75 11.50
N GLY A 45 10.01 6.08 10.26
CA GLY A 45 9.18 7.25 9.97
C GLY A 45 7.78 7.15 10.61
N MET A 46 7.18 5.96 10.65
CA MET A 46 5.92 5.74 11.37
C MET A 46 6.08 5.90 12.88
N TRP A 47 7.20 5.43 13.44
CA TRP A 47 7.53 5.67 14.84
C TRP A 47 7.65 7.17 15.13
N GLU A 48 8.38 7.93 14.30
CA GLU A 48 8.55 9.38 14.46
C GLU A 48 7.21 10.12 14.40
N GLY A 49 6.37 9.82 13.39
CA GLY A 49 5.05 10.44 13.25
C GLY A 49 4.13 10.14 14.44
N ALA A 50 4.14 8.91 14.93
CA ALA A 50 3.36 8.50 16.10
C ALA A 50 3.90 9.12 17.41
N HIS A 51 5.21 9.22 17.56
CA HIS A 51 5.83 9.86 18.71
C HIS A 51 5.49 11.36 18.73
N ALA A 52 5.60 12.05 17.59
CA ALA A 52 5.21 13.46 17.45
C ALA A 52 3.71 13.67 17.71
N TYR A 53 2.85 12.74 17.28
CA TYR A 53 1.42 12.78 17.58
C TYR A 53 1.12 12.71 19.08
N LEU A 54 1.94 11.99 19.86
CA LEU A 54 1.78 11.91 21.32
C LEU A 54 2.35 13.12 22.06
N THR A 55 3.47 13.66 21.60
CA THR A 55 4.24 14.66 22.35
C THR A 55 4.01 16.08 21.91
N ASN A 56 3.78 16.32 20.62
CA ASN A 56 3.57 17.65 20.06
C ASN A 56 2.68 17.62 18.80
N PRO A 57 1.40 17.19 18.91
CA PRO A 57 0.55 16.91 17.76
C PRO A 57 0.30 18.12 16.85
N SER A 58 0.23 19.35 17.39
CA SER A 58 -0.01 20.55 16.56
C SER A 58 1.14 20.91 15.63
N HIS A 59 2.35 20.40 15.91
CA HIS A 59 3.59 20.68 15.18
C HIS A 59 4.20 19.43 14.53
N MET A 60 3.48 18.30 14.52
CA MET A 60 4.01 17.03 14.00
C MET A 60 4.39 17.08 12.51
N TYR A 61 3.94 18.10 11.79
CA TYR A 61 4.11 18.26 10.34
C TYR A 61 5.10 19.36 9.95
N ASP A 62 5.65 20.12 10.90
CA ASP A 62 6.51 21.27 10.61
C ASP A 62 7.75 20.87 9.80
N ALA A 63 8.41 19.77 10.19
CA ALA A 63 9.59 19.25 9.48
C ALA A 63 9.27 18.84 8.03
N ALA A 64 8.12 18.21 7.80
CA ALA A 64 7.70 17.77 6.46
C ALA A 64 7.30 18.96 5.58
N ALA A 65 6.58 19.93 6.14
CA ALA A 65 6.22 21.18 5.47
C ALA A 65 7.47 21.97 5.05
N ASP A 66 8.43 22.14 5.96
CA ASP A 66 9.69 22.81 5.71
C ASP A 66 10.51 22.13 4.61
N TYR A 67 10.57 20.79 4.63
CA TYR A 67 11.27 20.03 3.60
C TYR A 67 10.59 20.18 2.23
N LEU A 68 9.25 20.01 2.17
CA LEU A 68 8.47 20.17 0.95
C LEU A 68 8.61 21.59 0.37
N ALA A 69 8.57 22.62 1.22
CA ALA A 69 8.70 24.01 0.80
C ALA A 69 10.09 24.32 0.21
N ARG A 70 11.15 23.70 0.75
CA ARG A 70 12.52 23.88 0.25
C ARG A 70 12.79 23.11 -1.03
N VAL A 71 12.39 21.84 -1.08
CA VAL A 71 12.91 20.88 -2.09
C VAL A 71 11.83 20.46 -3.10
N HIS A 72 10.54 20.72 -2.84
CA HIS A 72 9.42 20.36 -3.71
C HIS A 72 9.30 18.85 -4.03
N ILE A 73 9.95 18.02 -3.21
CA ILE A 73 9.90 16.55 -3.25
C ILE A 73 9.54 16.02 -1.86
N ILE A 74 8.93 14.84 -1.81
CA ILE A 74 8.73 14.12 -0.54
C ILE A 74 10.10 13.65 -0.03
N ALA A 75 10.39 13.89 1.25
CA ALA A 75 11.66 13.48 1.84
C ALA A 75 11.84 11.96 1.78
N PRO A 76 13.08 11.47 1.62
CA PRO A 76 13.37 10.05 1.74
C PRO A 76 12.90 9.50 3.11
N PRO A 77 12.40 8.26 3.17
CA PRO A 77 11.84 7.72 4.40
C PRO A 77 12.87 7.64 5.54
N GLY A 78 12.40 7.69 6.79
CA GLY A 78 13.24 7.50 7.98
C GLY A 78 13.18 8.63 9.01
N GLY A 79 12.66 9.80 8.64
CA GLY A 79 12.53 10.95 9.51
C GLY A 79 11.12 11.51 9.57
N LEU A 80 10.90 12.49 10.45
CA LEU A 80 9.63 13.20 10.58
C LEU A 80 9.33 14.08 9.36
N ASP A 81 10.38 14.55 8.67
CA ASP A 81 10.30 15.26 7.39
C ASP A 81 9.70 14.42 6.25
N ALA A 82 9.82 13.10 6.33
CA ALA A 82 9.19 12.16 5.40
C ALA A 82 7.74 11.79 5.80
N PHE A 83 7.30 12.16 7.00
CA PHE A 83 5.98 11.81 7.50
C PHE A 83 4.89 12.74 6.94
N VAL A 84 4.45 12.45 5.72
CA VAL A 84 3.33 13.18 5.05
C VAL A 84 1.99 12.44 5.18
N SER A 85 1.95 11.35 5.94
CA SER A 85 0.75 10.53 6.09
C SER A 85 -0.29 11.21 6.99
N PRO A 86 -1.59 10.97 6.78
CA PRO A 86 -2.62 11.58 7.60
C PRO A 86 -2.59 11.04 9.04
N PRO A 87 -3.17 11.75 10.02
CA PRO A 87 -3.16 11.39 11.44
C PRO A 87 -3.65 9.97 11.81
N PRO A 88 -4.59 9.32 11.09
CA PRO A 88 -4.93 7.91 11.37
C PRO A 88 -3.73 6.97 11.29
N VAL A 89 -2.73 7.27 10.45
CA VAL A 89 -1.50 6.48 10.35
C VAL A 89 -0.62 6.67 11.58
N ALA A 90 -0.50 7.91 12.08
CA ALA A 90 0.25 8.19 13.30
C ALA A 90 -0.40 7.47 14.50
N LEU A 91 -1.73 7.57 14.63
CA LEU A 91 -2.48 6.88 15.68
C LEU A 91 -2.31 5.36 15.64
N LEU A 92 -2.30 4.76 14.43
CA LEU A 92 -2.07 3.33 14.25
C LEU A 92 -0.72 2.86 14.82
N ALA A 93 0.31 3.70 14.74
CA ALA A 93 1.66 3.39 15.22
C ALA A 93 1.91 3.84 16.68
N VAL A 94 0.95 4.48 17.36
CA VAL A 94 1.08 4.87 18.77
C VAL A 94 1.55 3.74 19.70
N PRO A 95 0.98 2.51 19.64
CA PRO A 95 1.41 1.44 20.54
C PRO A 95 2.90 1.09 20.43
N VAL A 96 3.48 1.19 19.24
CA VAL A 96 4.91 0.92 19.03
C VAL A 96 5.79 2.14 19.30
N ALA A 97 5.23 3.35 19.23
CA ALA A 97 5.93 4.60 19.57
C ALA A 97 6.22 4.75 21.06
N LEU A 98 5.55 3.97 21.91
CA LEU A 98 5.83 3.87 23.35
C LEU A 98 7.12 3.08 23.65
N LEU A 99 7.65 2.36 22.67
CA LEU A 99 8.90 1.61 22.78
C LEU A 99 10.08 2.46 22.26
N PRO A 100 11.33 2.14 22.66
CA PRO A 100 12.51 2.73 22.03
C PRO A 100 12.46 2.54 20.51
N ARG A 101 12.82 3.58 19.73
CA ARG A 101 12.68 3.62 18.26
C ARG A 101 13.15 2.35 17.53
N SER A 102 14.32 1.83 17.90
CA SER A 102 14.88 0.61 17.29
C SER A 102 14.01 -0.64 17.55
N ILE A 103 13.44 -0.76 18.74
CA ILE A 103 12.53 -1.86 19.10
C ILE A 103 11.15 -1.63 18.47
N GLY A 104 10.62 -0.41 18.56
CA GLY A 104 9.33 -0.03 17.99
C GLY A 104 9.26 -0.31 16.48
N ALA A 105 10.31 0.02 15.72
CA ALA A 105 10.38 -0.27 14.30
C ALA A 105 10.34 -1.77 13.99
N GLN A 106 11.04 -2.60 14.78
CA GLN A 106 11.04 -4.06 14.60
C GLN A 106 9.69 -4.69 14.97
N VAL A 107 9.09 -4.24 16.07
CA VAL A 107 7.77 -4.68 16.51
C VAL A 107 6.71 -4.30 15.48
N TRP A 108 6.75 -3.07 14.96
CA TRP A 108 5.85 -2.62 13.90
C TRP A 108 5.91 -3.54 12.68
N THR A 109 7.12 -3.82 12.19
CA THR A 109 7.25 -4.70 11.03
C THR A 109 6.79 -6.12 11.31
N ALA A 110 7.00 -6.64 12.52
CA ALA A 110 6.49 -7.95 12.90
C ALA A 110 4.95 -7.97 12.88
N ILE A 111 4.30 -6.90 13.34
CA ILE A 111 2.85 -6.72 13.27
C ILE A 111 2.39 -6.69 11.81
N ASP A 112 3.03 -5.90 10.96
CA ASP A 112 2.66 -5.79 9.55
C ASP A 112 2.88 -7.10 8.78
N ALA A 113 3.99 -7.80 9.02
CA ALA A 113 4.26 -9.11 8.46
C ALA A 113 3.24 -10.17 8.90
N ALA A 114 2.86 -10.17 10.19
CA ALA A 114 1.82 -11.05 10.69
C ALA A 114 0.45 -10.73 10.05
N ALA A 115 0.12 -9.45 9.92
CA ALA A 115 -1.09 -8.99 9.25
C ALA A 115 -1.11 -9.44 7.77
N LEU A 116 0.01 -9.33 7.07
CA LEU A 116 0.16 -9.81 5.69
C LEU A 116 -0.13 -11.33 5.60
N VAL A 117 0.45 -12.14 6.49
CA VAL A 117 0.20 -13.60 6.51
C VAL A 117 -1.29 -13.89 6.74
N VAL A 118 -1.91 -13.22 7.71
CA VAL A 118 -3.36 -13.36 7.96
C VAL A 118 -4.17 -12.96 6.73
N ALA A 119 -3.81 -11.86 6.06
CA ALA A 119 -4.49 -11.40 4.86
C ALA A 119 -4.39 -12.41 3.71
N LEU A 120 -3.22 -13.02 3.49
CA LEU A 120 -3.02 -14.07 2.50
C LEU A 120 -3.86 -15.31 2.82
N VAL A 121 -3.95 -15.70 4.10
CA VAL A 121 -4.81 -16.81 4.55
C VAL A 121 -6.29 -16.49 4.30
N LEU A 122 -6.74 -15.27 4.60
CA LEU A 122 -8.10 -14.84 4.31
C LEU A 122 -8.38 -14.86 2.81
N LEU A 123 -7.49 -14.28 1.99
CA LEU A 123 -7.62 -14.27 0.53
C LEU A 123 -7.67 -15.70 -0.03
N TYR A 124 -6.78 -16.59 0.42
CA TYR A 124 -6.79 -18.00 0.06
C TYR A 124 -8.14 -18.65 0.39
N ARG A 125 -8.72 -18.37 1.56
CA ARG A 125 -10.03 -18.87 1.96
C ARG A 125 -11.20 -18.20 1.23
N VAL A 126 -11.06 -16.96 0.77
CA VAL A 126 -12.08 -16.28 -0.06
C VAL A 126 -12.13 -16.89 -1.44
N LEU A 127 -10.96 -17.16 -2.03
CA LEU A 127 -10.81 -17.77 -3.36
C LEU A 127 -11.18 -19.26 -3.38
N ALA A 128 -10.97 -19.97 -2.27
CA ALA A 128 -11.43 -21.34 -1.97
C ALA A 128 -11.51 -22.29 -3.19
N SER A 129 -10.44 -22.42 -3.97
CA SER A 129 -10.42 -23.42 -5.03
C SER A 129 -10.30 -24.83 -4.43
N ARG A 130 -11.17 -25.75 -4.89
CA ARG A 130 -11.04 -27.20 -4.60
C ARG A 130 -9.98 -27.87 -5.47
N ASP A 131 -9.46 -27.16 -6.46
CA ASP A 131 -8.44 -27.68 -7.37
C ASP A 131 -7.11 -27.90 -6.65
N ARG A 132 -6.52 -29.08 -6.87
CA ARG A 132 -5.31 -29.53 -6.17
C ARG A 132 -4.05 -28.76 -6.58
N VAL A 133 -4.04 -28.16 -7.77
CA VAL A 133 -2.92 -27.42 -8.35
C VAL A 133 -3.08 -25.91 -8.12
N ALA A 134 -4.30 -25.38 -8.17
CA ALA A 134 -4.57 -23.97 -7.88
C ALA A 134 -4.14 -23.56 -6.47
N ARG A 135 -4.26 -24.47 -5.49
CA ARG A 135 -3.89 -24.21 -4.10
C ARG A 135 -2.40 -23.89 -3.91
N PRO A 136 -1.45 -24.74 -4.33
CA PRO A 136 -0.04 -24.39 -4.22
C PRO A 136 0.37 -23.29 -5.20
N ILE A 137 -0.30 -23.13 -6.35
CA ILE A 137 -0.03 -22.01 -7.26
C ILE A 137 -0.31 -20.66 -6.59
N PHE A 138 -1.37 -20.54 -5.80
CA PHE A 138 -1.63 -19.32 -5.04
C PHE A 138 -0.42 -18.92 -4.16
N TRP A 139 0.11 -19.88 -3.39
CA TRP A 139 1.25 -19.65 -2.51
C TRP A 139 2.55 -19.43 -3.28
N LEU A 140 2.72 -20.09 -4.42
CA LEU A 140 3.83 -19.84 -5.33
C LEU A 140 3.80 -18.40 -5.86
N VAL A 141 2.65 -17.93 -6.33
CA VAL A 141 2.49 -16.56 -6.81
C VAL A 141 2.77 -15.57 -5.69
N ALA A 142 2.23 -15.79 -4.49
CA ALA A 142 2.52 -14.94 -3.33
C ALA A 142 4.02 -14.94 -2.99
N ALA A 143 4.66 -16.10 -2.96
CA ALA A 143 6.09 -16.24 -2.67
C ALA A 143 7.00 -15.64 -3.75
N TYR A 144 6.53 -15.56 -5.00
CA TYR A 144 7.26 -14.95 -6.10
C TYR A 144 6.98 -13.46 -6.24
N PHE A 145 5.94 -12.90 -5.60
CA PHE A 145 5.51 -11.52 -5.78
C PHE A 145 6.41 -10.55 -4.98
N PRO A 146 7.41 -9.87 -5.61
CA PRO A 146 8.41 -9.11 -4.88
C PRO A 146 7.84 -7.96 -4.01
N PRO A 147 6.75 -7.27 -4.41
CA PRO A 147 6.16 -6.21 -3.59
C PRO A 147 5.79 -6.64 -2.16
N LEU A 148 5.40 -7.91 -1.90
CA LEU A 148 5.10 -8.36 -0.54
C LEU A 148 6.32 -8.29 0.38
N PHE A 149 7.47 -8.66 -0.16
CA PHE A 149 8.72 -8.69 0.60
C PHE A 149 9.33 -7.30 0.71
N ALA A 150 9.19 -6.47 -0.32
CA ALA A 150 9.62 -5.08 -0.30
C ALA A 150 8.85 -4.28 0.77
N ASP A 151 7.53 -4.47 0.87
CA ASP A 151 6.67 -3.82 1.87
C ASP A 151 7.14 -4.15 3.30
N VAL A 152 7.32 -5.44 3.61
CA VAL A 152 7.82 -5.88 4.92
C VAL A 152 9.26 -5.44 5.15
N SER A 153 10.14 -5.52 4.15
CA SER A 153 11.55 -5.15 4.29
C SER A 153 11.72 -3.66 4.58
N ALA A 154 10.90 -2.81 3.98
CA ALA A 154 10.92 -1.37 4.21
C ALA A 154 10.24 -1.01 5.54
N GLY A 155 9.39 -1.90 6.06
CA GLY A 155 8.64 -1.72 7.30
C GLY A 155 7.40 -0.88 7.09
N GLN A 156 6.71 -1.09 5.96
CA GLN A 156 5.51 -0.36 5.54
C GLN A 156 4.26 -0.79 6.34
N ARG A 157 3.09 -0.41 5.83
CA ARG A 157 1.76 -0.70 6.41
C ARG A 157 0.87 -1.51 5.47
N GLY A 158 1.46 -2.14 4.44
CA GLY A 158 0.72 -2.83 3.40
C GLY A 158 0.04 -4.10 3.91
N GLY A 159 0.69 -4.85 4.82
CA GLY A 159 0.10 -6.00 5.49
C GLY A 159 -1.16 -5.65 6.28
N VAL A 160 -1.10 -4.57 7.08
CA VAL A 160 -2.25 -4.05 7.85
C VAL A 160 -3.39 -3.62 6.91
N LEU A 161 -3.09 -2.88 5.84
CA LEU A 161 -4.10 -2.46 4.87
C LEU A 161 -4.73 -3.65 4.16
N LEU A 162 -3.94 -4.66 3.79
CA LEU A 162 -4.44 -5.84 3.10
C LEU A 162 -5.32 -6.70 4.00
N VAL A 163 -4.97 -6.88 5.28
CA VAL A 163 -5.83 -7.65 6.19
C VAL A 163 -7.17 -6.95 6.43
N LEU A 164 -7.19 -5.62 6.54
CA LEU A 164 -8.44 -4.87 6.66
C LEU A 164 -9.27 -4.99 5.37
N ALA A 165 -8.65 -4.85 4.20
CA ALA A 165 -9.34 -5.04 2.92
C ALA A 165 -9.94 -6.46 2.81
N MET A 166 -9.18 -7.50 3.16
CA MET A 166 -9.66 -8.89 3.11
C MET A 166 -10.74 -9.18 4.15
N ALA A 167 -10.63 -8.62 5.36
CA ALA A 167 -11.69 -8.71 6.36
C ALA A 167 -12.98 -8.01 5.90
N SER A 168 -12.86 -6.86 5.24
CA SER A 168 -14.00 -6.17 4.64
C SER A 168 -14.68 -7.02 3.55
N VAL A 169 -13.90 -7.61 2.62
CA VAL A 169 -14.41 -8.55 1.61
C VAL A 169 -15.07 -9.78 2.25
N TRP A 170 -14.48 -10.32 3.32
CA TRP A 170 -15.01 -11.48 4.03
C TRP A 170 -16.37 -11.19 4.66
N PHE A 171 -16.49 -10.06 5.36
CA PHE A 171 -17.74 -9.67 6.01
C PHE A 171 -18.83 -9.24 5.01
N GLU A 172 -18.47 -8.77 3.82
CA GLU A 172 -19.44 -8.31 2.80
C GLU A 172 -20.52 -9.35 2.53
N ARG A 173 -20.16 -10.64 2.54
CA ARG A 173 -21.06 -11.76 2.24
C ARG A 173 -22.28 -11.84 3.17
N SER A 174 -22.19 -11.34 4.40
CA SER A 174 -23.21 -11.54 5.45
C SER A 174 -23.49 -10.31 6.32
N ARG A 175 -22.53 -9.39 6.45
CA ARG A 175 -22.58 -8.24 7.36
C ARG A 175 -22.04 -6.99 6.66
N PRO A 176 -22.80 -6.41 5.70
CA PRO A 176 -22.33 -5.29 4.87
C PRO A 176 -21.97 -4.04 5.68
N ALA A 177 -22.58 -3.82 6.85
CA ALA A 177 -22.20 -2.71 7.73
C ALA A 177 -20.81 -2.91 8.34
N ILE A 178 -20.51 -4.11 8.86
CA ILE A 178 -19.17 -4.41 9.40
C ILE A 178 -18.13 -4.35 8.28
N ALA A 179 -18.46 -4.90 7.11
CA ALA A 179 -17.62 -4.82 5.92
C ALA A 179 -17.28 -3.36 5.55
N GLY A 180 -18.30 -2.50 5.50
CA GLY A 180 -18.14 -1.06 5.27
C GLY A 180 -17.27 -0.42 6.34
N ALA A 181 -17.51 -0.71 7.63
CA ALA A 181 -16.72 -0.14 8.73
C ALA A 181 -15.23 -0.50 8.64
N VAL A 182 -14.92 -1.78 8.40
CA VAL A 182 -13.54 -2.24 8.21
C VAL A 182 -12.90 -1.61 6.96
N GLY A 183 -13.67 -1.48 5.87
CA GLY A 183 -13.22 -0.77 4.66
C GLY A 183 -12.96 0.72 4.91
N GLY A 184 -13.77 1.36 5.74
CA GLY A 184 -13.62 2.76 6.16
C GLY A 184 -12.38 2.98 7.01
N LEU A 185 -12.06 2.04 7.92
CA LEU A 185 -10.81 2.04 8.69
C LEU A 185 -9.59 1.93 7.75
N ALA A 186 -9.62 1.02 6.79
CA ALA A 186 -8.55 0.89 5.80
C ALA A 186 -8.39 2.18 4.98
N ALA A 187 -9.51 2.77 4.56
CA ALA A 187 -9.55 4.00 3.78
C ALA A 187 -9.00 5.22 4.55
N ALA A 188 -9.17 5.26 5.88
CA ALA A 188 -8.65 6.34 6.72
C ALA A 188 -7.12 6.27 6.84
N ILE A 189 -6.55 5.07 6.84
CA ILE A 189 -5.09 4.85 6.88
C ILE A 189 -4.45 5.16 5.52
N LYS A 190 -5.11 4.81 4.41
CA LYS A 190 -4.68 5.11 3.04
C LYS A 190 -5.92 5.23 2.18
N TYR A 191 -5.97 6.18 1.24
CA TYR A 191 -7.22 6.47 0.53
C TYR A 191 -7.67 5.36 -0.47
N TYR A 192 -6.75 4.57 -1.02
CA TYR A 192 -7.04 3.59 -2.09
C TYR A 192 -8.16 2.57 -1.77
N PRO A 193 -8.22 1.94 -0.58
CA PRO A 193 -9.33 1.09 -0.15
C PRO A 193 -10.73 1.72 -0.24
N ALA A 194 -10.87 3.04 -0.34
CA ALA A 194 -12.18 3.66 -0.62
C ALA A 194 -12.80 3.16 -1.93
N ALA A 195 -11.98 2.77 -2.92
CA ALA A 195 -12.43 2.18 -4.18
C ALA A 195 -13.18 0.85 -4.01
N MET A 196 -13.07 0.20 -2.85
CA MET A 196 -13.82 -1.02 -2.54
C MET A 196 -15.33 -0.80 -2.57
N ILE A 197 -15.83 0.45 -2.51
CA ILE A 197 -17.26 0.77 -2.69
C ILE A 197 -17.86 0.21 -4.00
N LEU A 198 -17.03 -0.04 -5.02
CA LEU A 198 -17.47 -0.57 -6.30
C LEU A 198 -17.84 -2.06 -6.23
N GLY A 199 -17.16 -2.84 -5.38
CA GLY A 199 -17.19 -4.31 -5.37
C GLY A 199 -18.38 -5.02 -4.70
N PRO A 200 -19.05 -4.48 -3.65
CA PRO A 200 -20.13 -5.16 -2.96
C PRO A 200 -21.29 -5.54 -3.87
N ARG A 201 -22.04 -6.58 -3.48
CA ARG A 201 -23.26 -7.02 -4.16
C ARG A 201 -24.27 -5.88 -4.23
N PRO A 202 -25.15 -5.84 -5.27
CA PRO A 202 -26.14 -4.76 -5.43
C PRO A 202 -26.98 -4.50 -4.16
N ALA A 203 -27.43 -5.57 -3.48
CA ALA A 203 -28.20 -5.47 -2.24
C ALA A 203 -27.43 -4.88 -1.04
N HIS A 204 -26.10 -4.92 -1.08
CA HIS A 204 -25.22 -4.47 0.02
C HIS A 204 -24.61 -3.09 -0.25
N ARG A 205 -24.52 -2.66 -1.51
CA ARG A 205 -23.74 -1.51 -1.97
C ARG A 205 -24.03 -0.23 -1.21
N ILE A 206 -25.29 0.17 -1.06
CA ILE A 206 -25.66 1.41 -0.37
C ILE A 206 -25.24 1.37 1.10
N ARG A 207 -25.57 0.29 1.80
CA ARG A 207 -25.26 0.15 3.22
C ARG A 207 -23.75 0.08 3.47
N TYR A 208 -23.03 -0.67 2.64
CA TYR A 208 -21.57 -0.73 2.69
C TYR A 208 -20.95 0.65 2.46
N ALA A 209 -21.39 1.36 1.42
CA ALA A 209 -20.92 2.69 1.05
C ALA A 209 -21.09 3.72 2.17
N LEU A 210 -22.30 3.81 2.73
CA LEU A 210 -22.62 4.75 3.79
C LEU A 210 -21.79 4.50 5.04
N VAL A 211 -21.62 3.23 5.43
CA VAL A 211 -20.83 2.89 6.62
C VAL A 211 -19.33 3.10 6.37
N LEU A 212 -18.81 2.73 5.19
CA LEU A 212 -17.43 3.00 4.82
C LEU A 212 -17.13 4.50 4.90
N PHE A 213 -17.97 5.32 4.27
CA PHE A 213 -17.79 6.77 4.26
C PHE A 213 -17.93 7.36 5.66
N GLY A 214 -18.94 6.92 6.43
CA GLY A 214 -19.14 7.37 7.80
C GLY A 214 -17.94 7.06 8.70
N VAL A 215 -17.39 5.84 8.63
CA VAL A 215 -16.21 5.46 9.43
C VAL A 215 -14.94 6.16 8.96
N LEU A 216 -14.74 6.26 7.64
CA LEU A 216 -13.62 7.03 7.07
C LEU A 216 -13.61 8.47 7.62
N LEU A 217 -14.75 9.17 7.53
CA LEU A 217 -14.87 10.54 8.00
C LEU A 217 -14.70 10.62 9.51
N LEU A 218 -15.36 9.74 10.27
CA LEU A 218 -15.31 9.75 11.73
C LEU A 218 -13.89 9.54 12.25
N VAL A 219 -13.19 8.51 11.74
CA VAL A 219 -11.82 8.20 12.18
C VAL A 219 -10.85 9.28 11.75
N THR A 220 -10.97 9.78 10.51
CA THR A 220 -10.16 10.91 10.05
C THR A 220 -10.39 12.11 10.97
N ALA A 221 -11.62 12.59 11.11
CA ALA A 221 -11.93 13.74 11.95
C ALA A 221 -11.46 13.56 13.40
N ALA A 222 -11.73 12.40 14.01
CA ALA A 222 -11.31 12.10 15.38
C ALA A 222 -9.78 12.16 15.55
N THR A 223 -9.03 11.62 14.59
CA THR A 223 -7.57 11.65 14.64
C THR A 223 -6.96 13.03 14.40
N PHE A 224 -7.69 13.95 13.77
CA PHE A 224 -7.26 15.35 13.61
C PHE A 224 -7.51 16.19 14.87
N ILE A 225 -8.35 15.75 15.82
CA ILE A 225 -8.67 16.53 17.04
C ILE A 225 -7.40 16.97 17.81
N PRO A 226 -6.39 16.09 18.06
CA PRO A 226 -5.21 16.49 18.83
C PRO A 226 -4.33 17.54 18.15
N LEU A 227 -4.41 17.70 16.83
CA LEU A 227 -3.65 18.72 16.10
C LEU A 227 -4.24 20.13 16.33
N GLY A 228 -5.49 20.21 16.78
CA GLY A 228 -6.27 21.44 16.82
C GLY A 228 -6.60 21.99 15.43
N ALA A 229 -7.39 23.07 15.39
CA ALA A 229 -7.79 23.69 14.13
C ALA A 229 -6.60 24.25 13.34
N GLY A 230 -5.62 24.85 14.05
CA GLY A 230 -4.39 25.38 13.46
C GLY A 230 -3.53 24.30 12.80
N GLY A 231 -3.21 23.23 13.53
CA GLY A 231 -2.41 22.12 12.99
C GLY A 231 -3.12 21.36 11.86
N THR A 232 -4.45 21.24 11.95
CA THR A 232 -5.26 20.67 10.86
C THR A 232 -5.15 21.51 9.58
N LEU A 233 -5.39 22.83 9.67
CA LEU A 233 -5.28 23.72 8.53
C LEU A 233 -3.84 23.73 7.96
N PHE A 234 -2.85 23.72 8.85
CA PHE A 234 -1.44 23.66 8.49
C PHE A 234 -1.12 22.42 7.65
N TYR A 235 -1.57 21.23 8.08
CA TYR A 235 -1.41 19.99 7.32
C TYR A 235 -1.99 20.10 5.91
N TYR A 236 -3.21 20.61 5.76
CA TYR A 236 -3.84 20.75 4.44
C TYR A 236 -3.04 21.69 3.52
N GLN A 237 -2.64 22.85 4.04
CA GLN A 237 -1.99 23.90 3.26
C GLN A 237 -0.53 23.62 2.94
N HIS A 238 0.21 23.04 3.89
CA HIS A 238 1.68 22.94 3.81
C HIS A 238 2.19 21.50 3.63
N VAL A 239 1.34 20.48 3.79
CA VAL A 239 1.72 19.08 3.58
C VAL A 239 0.89 18.43 2.48
N LEU A 240 -0.44 18.34 2.64
CA LEU A 240 -1.27 17.56 1.72
C LEU A 240 -1.27 18.13 0.30
N LEU A 241 -1.63 19.41 0.14
CA LEU A 241 -1.68 20.03 -1.18
C LEU A 241 -0.29 20.10 -1.84
N PRO A 242 0.80 20.51 -1.14
CA PRO A 242 2.14 20.46 -1.71
C PRO A 242 2.63 19.06 -2.04
N SER A 243 2.32 18.05 -1.23
CA SER A 243 2.69 16.65 -1.52
C SER A 243 2.01 16.13 -2.79
N LEU A 244 0.75 16.50 -3.03
CA LEU A 244 0.05 16.17 -4.28
C LEU A 244 0.65 16.87 -5.52
N ALA A 245 1.26 18.04 -5.33
CA ALA A 245 1.94 18.79 -6.39
C ALA A 245 3.43 18.41 -6.54
N SER A 246 4.01 17.68 -5.59
CA SER A 246 5.43 17.32 -5.58
C SER A 246 5.79 16.38 -6.73
N HIS A 247 7.02 16.53 -7.23
CA HIS A 247 7.62 15.54 -8.13
C HIS A 247 8.53 14.63 -7.31
N ASN A 248 8.42 13.30 -7.47
CA ASN A 248 9.29 12.38 -6.76
C ASN A 248 10.27 11.70 -7.72
N PRO A 249 11.58 11.98 -7.61
CA PRO A 249 12.58 11.35 -8.46
C PRO A 249 12.81 9.88 -8.09
N ASP A 250 12.39 9.44 -6.90
CA ASP A 250 12.61 8.06 -6.46
C ASP A 250 11.83 7.05 -7.32
N CYS A 251 12.56 6.10 -7.90
CA CYS A 251 12.00 5.01 -8.70
C CYS A 251 11.04 4.09 -7.93
N ALA A 252 11.05 4.10 -6.59
CA ALA A 252 10.10 3.33 -5.80
C ALA A 252 8.70 3.99 -5.73
N TYR A 253 8.59 5.28 -6.05
CA TYR A 253 7.32 6.00 -6.11
C TYR A 253 6.70 5.92 -7.51
N ASP A 254 5.97 4.83 -7.74
CA ASP A 254 5.36 4.53 -9.03
C ASP A 254 3.85 4.75 -9.02
N SER A 255 3.40 5.46 -10.04
CA SER A 255 2.00 5.77 -10.32
C SER A 255 1.81 5.93 -11.83
N VAL A 256 0.56 5.87 -12.29
CA VAL A 256 0.25 6.16 -13.69
C VAL A 256 0.73 7.56 -14.08
N ARG A 257 0.67 8.53 -13.15
CA ARG A 257 1.22 9.89 -13.35
C ARG A 257 2.72 9.85 -13.57
N THR A 258 3.47 9.25 -12.64
CA THR A 258 4.94 9.21 -12.74
C THR A 258 5.40 8.41 -13.95
N LEU A 259 4.68 7.37 -14.38
CA LEU A 259 4.95 6.68 -15.65
C LEU A 259 4.94 7.65 -16.84
N PHE A 260 3.84 8.38 -17.06
CA PHE A 260 3.75 9.29 -18.20
C PHE A 260 4.67 10.50 -18.05
N MET A 261 4.76 11.07 -16.84
CA MET A 261 5.60 12.23 -16.60
C MET A 261 7.09 11.92 -16.79
N ARG A 262 7.58 10.74 -16.36
CA ARG A 262 8.98 10.34 -16.56
C ARG A 262 9.30 9.93 -17.99
N THR A 263 8.36 9.29 -18.70
CA THR A 263 8.61 8.76 -20.06
C THR A 263 8.45 9.80 -21.16
N ILE A 264 7.45 10.67 -21.07
CA ILE A 264 7.15 11.66 -22.12
C ILE A 264 6.91 13.07 -21.57
N GLY A 265 6.73 13.22 -20.25
CA GLY A 265 6.51 14.53 -19.63
C GLY A 265 7.77 15.28 -19.23
N GLY A 266 8.93 14.61 -19.27
CA GLY A 266 10.23 15.20 -18.92
C GLY A 266 10.51 15.35 -17.42
N GLU A 267 9.78 14.66 -16.52
CA GLU A 267 10.12 14.64 -15.10
C GLU A 267 11.39 13.80 -14.87
N PRO A 268 12.40 14.34 -14.15
CA PRO A 268 13.61 13.59 -13.82
C PRO A 268 13.31 12.45 -12.84
N PHE A 269 14.04 11.35 -12.96
CA PHE A 269 13.93 10.20 -12.06
C PHE A 269 15.27 9.50 -11.85
N ALA A 270 15.41 8.86 -10.69
CA ALA A 270 16.57 8.10 -10.31
C ALA A 270 16.54 6.70 -10.93
N VAL A 271 17.66 6.28 -11.50
CA VAL A 271 17.89 4.91 -11.98
C VAL A 271 19.09 4.33 -11.24
N PRO A 272 19.04 3.07 -10.79
CA PRO A 272 20.20 2.41 -10.18
C PRO A 272 21.40 2.40 -11.14
N SER A 273 22.58 2.78 -10.64
CA SER A 273 23.86 2.71 -11.34
C SER A 273 24.87 1.84 -10.57
N SER A 274 26.04 1.59 -11.14
CA SER A 274 27.09 0.77 -10.49
C SER A 274 27.65 1.39 -9.20
N THR A 275 27.46 2.70 -9.00
CA THR A 275 27.99 3.46 -7.85
C THR A 275 26.90 4.09 -6.99
N GLY A 276 25.62 3.88 -7.31
CA GLY A 276 24.49 4.43 -6.57
C GLY A 276 23.28 4.65 -7.46
N TYR A 277 22.88 5.91 -7.60
CA TYR A 277 21.75 6.31 -8.44
C TYR A 277 22.15 7.46 -9.35
N GLU A 278 21.67 7.42 -10.59
CA GLU A 278 21.82 8.50 -11.56
C GLU A 278 20.46 9.12 -11.84
N ILE A 279 20.39 10.44 -11.85
CA ILE A 279 19.19 11.17 -12.27
C ILE A 279 19.18 11.23 -13.79
N VAL A 280 18.14 10.66 -14.39
CA VAL A 280 17.91 10.68 -15.84
C VAL A 280 16.63 11.43 -16.14
N THR A 281 16.55 11.95 -17.36
CA THR A 281 15.37 12.65 -17.88
C THR A 281 15.10 12.15 -19.29
N SER A 282 13.82 11.94 -19.62
CA SER A 282 13.44 11.61 -21.00
C SER A 282 13.78 12.77 -21.95
N PRO A 283 14.25 12.49 -23.19
CA PRO A 283 14.44 13.52 -24.21
C PRO A 283 13.11 14.11 -24.71
N ILE A 284 11.97 13.54 -24.32
CA ILE A 284 10.62 13.99 -24.69
C ILE A 284 10.00 14.77 -23.52
N HIS A 285 9.53 15.99 -23.79
CA HIS A 285 9.05 16.95 -22.78
C HIS A 285 7.61 17.45 -23.03
N PHE A 286 6.69 16.54 -23.35
CA PHE A 286 5.26 16.82 -23.53
C PHE A 286 4.47 16.67 -22.21
N SER A 287 4.78 17.51 -21.21
CA SER A 287 4.15 17.46 -19.88
C SER A 287 2.61 17.56 -19.91
N GLY A 288 2.06 18.40 -20.79
CA GLY A 288 0.59 18.51 -20.96
C GLY A 288 -0.06 17.22 -21.45
N LEU A 289 0.55 16.55 -22.44
CA LEU A 289 0.08 15.25 -22.94
C LEU A 289 0.23 14.17 -21.86
N ALA A 290 1.36 14.15 -21.15
CA ALA A 290 1.60 13.23 -20.05
C ALA A 290 0.53 13.33 -18.96
N LEU A 291 0.17 14.56 -18.55
CA LEU A 291 -0.90 14.81 -17.60
C LEU A 291 -2.26 14.35 -18.15
N ALA A 292 -2.58 14.69 -19.41
CA ALA A 292 -3.83 14.27 -20.03
C ALA A 292 -3.99 12.73 -20.06
N LEU A 293 -2.92 12.02 -20.45
CA LEU A 293 -2.91 10.55 -20.45
C LEU A 293 -3.01 9.96 -19.04
N SER A 294 -2.40 10.61 -18.05
CA SER A 294 -2.49 10.20 -16.64
C SER A 294 -3.92 10.23 -16.14
N TYR A 295 -4.63 11.34 -16.36
CA TYR A 295 -6.01 11.51 -15.93
C TYR A 295 -6.99 10.66 -16.76
N LEU A 296 -6.78 10.58 -18.08
CA LEU A 296 -7.60 9.73 -18.95
C LEU A 296 -7.51 8.27 -18.51
N SER A 297 -6.31 7.77 -18.22
CA SER A 297 -6.11 6.41 -17.74
C SER A 297 -6.84 6.18 -16.41
N ALA A 298 -6.73 7.10 -15.45
CA ALA A 298 -7.44 6.99 -14.17
C ALA A 298 -8.97 6.93 -14.36
N VAL A 299 -9.53 7.78 -15.23
CA VAL A 299 -10.97 7.79 -15.56
C VAL A 299 -11.38 6.48 -16.21
N LEU A 300 -10.63 5.99 -17.20
CA LEU A 300 -10.92 4.73 -17.88
C LEU A 300 -10.86 3.53 -16.93
N PHE A 301 -9.88 3.48 -16.02
CA PHE A 301 -9.81 2.43 -15.00
C PHE A 301 -11.00 2.47 -14.04
N ALA A 302 -11.36 3.66 -13.54
CA ALA A 302 -12.50 3.82 -12.64
C ALA A 302 -13.83 3.45 -13.31
N ALA A 303 -14.05 3.94 -14.54
CA ALA A 303 -15.25 3.64 -15.33
C ALA A 303 -15.33 2.14 -15.68
N GLY A 304 -14.21 1.53 -16.09
CA GLY A 304 -14.12 0.10 -16.39
C GLY A 304 -14.41 -0.76 -15.15
N ALA A 305 -13.85 -0.39 -13.99
CA ALA A 305 -14.11 -1.09 -12.73
C ALA A 305 -15.59 -0.97 -12.30
N ALA A 306 -16.17 0.23 -12.41
CA ALA A 306 -17.59 0.45 -12.11
C ALA A 306 -18.51 -0.34 -13.05
N TRP A 307 -18.21 -0.34 -14.36
CA TRP A 307 -18.94 -1.10 -15.36
C TRP A 307 -18.86 -2.60 -15.13
N ALA A 308 -17.66 -3.12 -14.87
CA ALA A 308 -17.44 -4.54 -14.58
C ALA A 308 -18.20 -4.97 -13.32
N ALA A 309 -18.13 -4.16 -12.25
CA ALA A 309 -18.85 -4.43 -11.01
C ALA A 309 -20.37 -4.40 -11.18
N TRP A 310 -20.89 -3.54 -12.06
CA TRP A 310 -22.32 -3.51 -12.39
C TRP A 310 -22.76 -4.74 -13.21
N ARG A 311 -21.91 -5.24 -14.11
CA ARG A 311 -22.18 -6.45 -14.92
C ARG A 311 -22.07 -7.76 -14.14
N SER A 312 -21.27 -7.80 -13.08
CA SER A 312 -21.00 -9.02 -12.31
C SER A 312 -21.95 -9.28 -11.14
N GLY A 313 -22.78 -8.31 -10.78
CA GLY A 313 -23.75 -8.38 -9.67
C GLY A 313 -25.15 -8.68 -10.14
#